data_AF-A0A1V6LW98-F1
#
_entry.id   AF-A0A1V6LW98-F1
#
_cell.length_a   1.000
_cell.length_b   1.000
_cell.length_c   1.000
_cell.angle_alpha   90.00
_cell.angle_beta   90.00
_cell.angle_gamma   90.00
#
_symmetry.space_group_name_H-M   'P 1'
#
loop_
_entity.id
_entity.type
_entity.pdbx_description
1 polymer ?
#
loop_
_entity_poly.entity_id
_entity_poly.type
_entity_poly.pdbx_seq_one_letter_code
_entity_poly.pdbx_strand_id
1 'polypeptide(L)'
;MKRKLREELIKLATEIITSREDKELAALYDTAKNLYEKIAVLKFIDEKLNDLEVDVSKNAIAAKFETMATAVLNDNKQVPENNPHDEDIITPGMDTIKDMVSEMPNEALEYIFGDFIAKPQTMKNEKEILAPETATPATAKSLNDKLNKELQIGLNDRLAFVGQLFGGSMEDYTRVISQLNTIGSEAKSIEFIDNMVKPEYNNWAGKEEYETRFKQIIQRRFA
;
A
#
# COMPACT_ATOMS: atom_id res chain seq x y z
N MET A 1 -6.05 -21.36 4.98
CA MET A 1 -5.25 -20.11 4.94
C MET A 1 -4.76 -19.78 3.53
N LYS A 2 -4.05 -20.70 2.85
CA LYS A 2 -3.52 -20.54 1.48
C LYS A 2 -4.56 -20.09 0.44
N ARG A 3 -5.79 -20.62 0.49
CA ARG A 3 -6.90 -20.26 -0.42
C ARG A 3 -7.32 -18.79 -0.32
N LYS A 4 -7.55 -18.29 0.91
CA LYS A 4 -7.91 -16.89 1.17
C LYS A 4 -6.82 -15.93 0.68
N LEU A 5 -5.55 -16.28 0.89
CA LEU A 5 -4.42 -15.48 0.43
C LEU A 5 -4.37 -15.41 -1.11
N ARG A 6 -4.69 -16.50 -1.82
CA ARG A 6 -4.81 -16.50 -3.28
C ARG A 6 -5.97 -15.65 -3.79
N GLU A 7 -7.13 -15.71 -3.16
CA GLU A 7 -8.29 -14.87 -3.50
C GLU A 7 -7.97 -13.37 -3.34
N GLU A 8 -7.25 -13.00 -2.28
CA GLU A 8 -6.79 -11.62 -2.07
C GLU A 8 -5.75 -11.17 -3.11
N LEU A 9 -4.82 -12.05 -3.50
CA LEU A 9 -3.85 -11.76 -4.55
C LEU A 9 -4.53 -11.50 -5.90
N ILE A 10 -5.55 -12.29 -6.24
CA ILE A 10 -6.34 -12.09 -7.46
C ILE A 10 -7.04 -10.74 -7.40
N LYS A 11 -7.66 -10.39 -6.27
CA LYS A 11 -8.33 -9.10 -6.09
C LYS A 11 -7.38 -7.92 -6.29
N LEU A 12 -6.19 -7.95 -5.68
CA LEU A 12 -5.18 -6.90 -5.83
C LEU A 12 -4.64 -6.80 -7.26
N ALA A 13 -4.42 -7.94 -7.92
CA ALA A 13 -3.99 -7.95 -9.32
C ALA A 13 -5.05 -7.37 -10.25
N THR A 14 -6.32 -7.71 -10.05
CA THR A 14 -7.44 -7.12 -10.79
C THR A 14 -7.55 -5.62 -10.50
N GLU A 15 -7.38 -5.19 -9.25
CA GLU A 15 -7.37 -3.78 -8.91
C GLU A 15 -6.28 -3.00 -9.66
N ILE A 16 -5.07 -3.55 -9.74
CA ILE A 16 -3.96 -2.95 -10.51
C ILE A 16 -4.29 -2.90 -12.02
N ILE A 17 -4.88 -3.96 -12.56
CA ILE A 17 -5.24 -4.05 -13.98
C ILE A 17 -6.40 -3.12 -14.35
N THR A 18 -7.35 -2.91 -13.45
CA THR A 18 -8.54 -2.06 -13.66
C THR A 18 -8.24 -0.58 -13.43
N SER A 19 -7.22 -0.24 -12.63
CA SER A 19 -6.85 1.14 -12.28
C SER A 19 -6.10 1.91 -13.40
N ARG A 20 -6.38 1.61 -14.68
CA ARG A 20 -5.51 1.96 -15.83
C ARG A 20 -5.42 3.42 -16.23
N GLU A 21 -6.23 4.33 -15.69
CA GLU A 21 -6.28 5.70 -16.25
C GLU A 21 -6.05 6.83 -15.23
N ASP A 22 -6.37 6.69 -13.92
CA ASP A 22 -6.39 7.87 -13.02
C ASP A 22 -5.83 7.68 -11.59
N LYS A 23 -5.26 6.52 -11.22
CA LYS A 23 -4.68 6.39 -9.87
C LYS A 23 -3.31 7.08 -9.79
N GLU A 24 -3.15 7.96 -8.80
CA GLU A 24 -1.86 8.52 -8.42
C GLU A 24 -0.82 7.41 -8.32
N LEU A 25 0.36 7.63 -8.90
CA LEU A 25 1.49 6.67 -8.91
C LEU A 25 1.78 6.09 -7.52
N ALA A 26 1.55 6.87 -6.45
CA ALA A 26 1.66 6.43 -5.08
C ALA A 26 0.70 5.29 -4.71
N ALA A 27 -0.59 5.40 -5.09
CA ALA A 27 -1.58 4.35 -4.82
C ALA A 27 -1.29 3.06 -5.61
N LEU A 28 -0.75 3.19 -6.82
CA LEU A 28 -0.32 2.03 -7.61
C LEU A 28 0.92 1.36 -6.98
N TYR A 29 1.85 2.16 -6.47
CA TYR A 29 3.01 1.67 -5.74
C TYR A 29 2.61 0.92 -4.46
N ASP A 30 1.69 1.47 -3.68
CA ASP A 30 1.22 0.84 -2.43
C ASP A 30 0.46 -0.47 -2.69
N THR A 31 -0.36 -0.52 -3.74
CA THR A 31 -1.06 -1.75 -4.15
C THR A 31 -0.09 -2.81 -4.67
N ALA A 32 0.92 -2.43 -5.45
CA ALA A 32 1.99 -3.33 -5.90
C ALA A 32 2.85 -3.85 -4.73
N LYS A 33 3.17 -2.99 -3.74
CA LYS A 33 3.88 -3.38 -2.52
C LYS A 33 3.09 -4.40 -1.71
N ASN A 34 1.80 -4.14 -1.50
CA ASN A 34 0.91 -5.08 -0.80
C ASN A 34 0.81 -6.43 -1.53
N LEU A 35 0.74 -6.41 -2.87
CA LEU A 35 0.76 -7.62 -3.68
C LEU A 35 2.06 -8.41 -3.46
N TYR A 36 3.22 -7.74 -3.50
CA TYR A 36 4.52 -8.34 -3.26
C TYR A 36 4.63 -8.98 -1.87
N GLU A 37 4.22 -8.27 -0.81
CA GLU A 37 4.24 -8.78 0.56
C GLU A 37 3.39 -10.04 0.71
N LYS A 38 2.18 -10.05 0.13
CA LYS A 38 1.30 -11.23 0.16
C LYS A 38 1.87 -12.41 -0.63
N ILE A 39 2.54 -12.16 -1.76
CA ILE A 39 3.27 -13.20 -2.51
C ILE A 39 4.43 -13.74 -1.68
N ALA A 40 5.19 -12.89 -0.98
CA ALA A 40 6.29 -13.32 -0.13
C ALA A 40 5.82 -14.21 1.03
N VAL A 41 4.70 -13.88 1.66
CA VAL A 41 4.07 -14.73 2.67
C VAL A 41 3.59 -16.06 2.06
N LEU A 42 2.97 -16.03 0.87
CA LEU A 42 2.54 -17.25 0.19
C LEU A 42 3.73 -18.16 -0.15
N LYS A 43 4.83 -17.57 -0.64
CA LYS A 43 6.09 -18.26 -0.92
C LYS A 43 6.67 -18.88 0.35
N PHE A 44 6.72 -18.13 1.45
CA PHE A 44 7.18 -18.65 2.73
C PHE A 44 6.34 -19.84 3.22
N ILE A 45 5.01 -19.76 3.11
CA ILE A 45 4.13 -20.87 3.47
C ILE A 45 4.40 -22.09 2.58
N ASP A 46 4.63 -21.89 1.28
CA ASP A 46 4.91 -22.99 0.37
C ASP A 46 6.29 -23.63 0.60
N GLU A 47 7.30 -22.84 0.93
CA GLU A 47 8.68 -23.32 1.15
C GLU A 47 8.92 -23.86 2.57
N LYS A 48 8.25 -23.31 3.59
CA LYS A 48 8.50 -23.66 5.00
C LYS A 48 7.40 -24.48 5.64
N LEU A 49 6.17 -24.36 5.17
CA LEU A 49 5.03 -25.08 5.74
C LEU A 49 4.74 -26.40 5.02
N ASN A 50 5.25 -26.61 3.80
CA ASN A 50 5.22 -27.94 3.16
C ASN A 50 6.23 -28.91 3.82
N ASP A 51 7.35 -28.40 4.37
CA ASP A 51 8.33 -29.19 5.13
C ASP A 51 7.92 -29.40 6.60
N LEU A 52 7.02 -28.55 7.12
CA LEU A 52 6.35 -28.76 8.40
C LEU A 52 5.14 -29.67 8.18
N GLU A 53 5.41 -30.94 7.82
CA GLU A 53 4.54 -31.99 8.34
C GLU A 53 4.58 -31.85 9.86
N VAL A 54 3.53 -31.28 10.44
CA VAL A 54 3.34 -31.29 11.89
C VAL A 54 3.25 -32.75 12.28
N ASP A 55 4.37 -33.34 12.71
CA ASP A 55 4.40 -34.67 13.31
C ASP A 55 3.62 -34.60 14.64
N VAL A 56 2.31 -34.80 14.52
CA VAL A 56 1.35 -34.78 15.63
C VAL A 56 1.73 -35.82 16.70
N SER A 57 2.58 -36.80 16.36
CA SER A 57 3.03 -37.87 17.27
C SER A 57 3.91 -37.38 18.42
N LYS A 58 4.49 -36.18 18.34
CA LYS A 58 5.44 -35.69 19.38
C LYS A 58 4.87 -34.64 20.32
N ASN A 59 3.67 -34.12 20.05
CA ASN A 59 3.08 -33.09 20.91
C ASN A 59 2.19 -33.73 21.98
N ALA A 60 2.69 -33.82 23.22
CA ALA A 60 1.97 -34.38 24.37
C ALA A 60 0.60 -33.71 24.64
N ILE A 61 0.42 -32.47 24.18
CA ILE A 61 -0.85 -31.75 24.27
C ILE A 61 -1.86 -32.27 23.24
N ALA A 62 -1.42 -32.60 22.03
CA ALA A 62 -2.27 -33.13 20.96
C ALA A 62 -2.84 -34.50 21.33
N ALA A 63 -2.02 -35.40 21.89
CA ALA A 63 -2.47 -36.72 22.36
C ALA A 63 -3.53 -36.62 23.48
N LYS A 64 -3.36 -35.68 24.41
CA LYS A 64 -4.37 -35.41 25.46
C LYS A 64 -5.66 -34.85 24.86
N PHE A 65 -5.56 -33.98 23.86
CA PHE A 65 -6.71 -33.41 23.17
C PHE A 65 -7.49 -34.45 22.38
N GLU A 66 -6.78 -35.36 21.70
CA GLU A 66 -7.37 -36.49 20.98
C GLU A 66 -8.10 -37.43 21.93
N THR A 67 -7.48 -37.77 23.07
CA THR A 67 -8.10 -38.60 24.11
C THR A 67 -9.39 -37.96 24.64
N MET A 68 -9.36 -36.66 24.93
CA MET A 68 -10.55 -35.93 25.39
C MET A 68 -11.62 -35.88 24.31
N ALA A 69 -11.27 -35.57 23.05
CA ALA A 69 -12.22 -35.52 21.95
C ALA A 69 -12.90 -36.87 21.68
N THR A 70 -12.15 -37.97 21.71
CA THR A 70 -12.70 -39.32 21.57
C THR A 70 -13.63 -39.68 22.73
N ALA A 71 -13.32 -39.26 23.96
CA ALA A 71 -14.20 -39.46 25.11
C ALA A 71 -15.54 -38.72 24.94
N VAL A 72 -15.52 -37.45 24.53
CA VAL A 72 -16.75 -36.65 24.34
C VAL A 72 -17.62 -37.19 23.19
N LEU A 73 -16.99 -37.69 22.11
CA LEU A 73 -17.72 -38.29 20.98
C LEU A 73 -18.36 -39.63 21.34
N ASN A 74 -17.70 -40.45 22.18
CA ASN A 74 -18.28 -41.71 22.64
C ASN A 74 -19.41 -41.50 23.67
N ASP A 75 -19.29 -40.51 24.56
CA ASP A 75 -20.35 -40.21 25.54
C ASP A 75 -21.62 -39.69 24.86
N ASN A 76 -21.50 -38.86 23.82
CA ASN A 76 -22.66 -38.36 23.08
C ASN A 76 -23.36 -39.41 22.19
N LYS A 77 -22.72 -40.56 21.94
CA LYS A 77 -23.29 -41.64 21.13
C LYS A 77 -24.41 -42.42 21.84
N GLN A 78 -24.59 -42.20 23.14
CA GLN A 78 -25.66 -42.79 23.95
C GLN A 78 -26.93 -41.93 24.00
N VAL A 79 -26.90 -40.70 23.47
CA VAL A 79 -28.09 -39.85 23.36
C VAL A 79 -28.72 -40.13 21.99
N PRO A 80 -29.98 -40.63 21.93
CA PRO A 80 -30.66 -40.82 20.65
C PRO A 80 -30.79 -39.48 19.92
N GLU A 81 -30.27 -39.40 18.70
CA GLU A 81 -30.39 -38.26 17.78
C GLU A 81 -31.78 -38.22 17.14
N ASN A 82 -32.83 -38.41 17.96
CA ASN A 82 -34.21 -38.28 17.50
C ASN A 82 -34.91 -37.31 18.45
N ASN A 83 -34.92 -36.03 18.03
CA ASN A 83 -35.70 -35.00 18.67
C ASN A 83 -37.18 -35.19 18.23
N PRO A 84 -38.13 -35.50 19.13
CA PRO A 84 -39.51 -35.80 18.74
C PRO A 84 -40.34 -34.61 18.24
N HIS A 85 -39.76 -33.40 18.19
CA HIS A 85 -40.44 -32.17 17.82
C HIS A 85 -39.64 -31.41 16.76
N ASP A 86 -40.01 -31.58 15.49
CA ASP A 86 -39.40 -30.90 14.34
C ASP A 86 -39.88 -29.43 14.15
N GLU A 87 -40.79 -28.93 14.98
CA GLU A 87 -41.50 -27.67 14.73
C GLU A 87 -41.10 -26.49 15.63
N ASP A 88 -40.26 -26.67 16.65
CA ASP A 88 -40.02 -25.61 17.66
C ASP A 88 -38.85 -24.65 17.34
N ILE A 89 -38.17 -24.77 16.19
CA ILE A 89 -37.15 -23.81 15.76
C ILE A 89 -37.70 -22.89 14.67
N ILE A 90 -38.76 -22.17 14.99
CA ILE A 90 -39.24 -21.07 14.14
C ILE A 90 -38.41 -19.83 14.49
N THR A 91 -37.46 -19.46 13.63
CA THR A 91 -36.81 -18.13 13.73
C THR A 91 -37.74 -17.11 13.05
N PRO A 92 -38.38 -16.19 13.79
CA PRO A 92 -39.33 -15.27 13.18
C PRO A 92 -38.55 -14.23 12.35
N GLY A 93 -38.48 -14.43 11.03
CA GLY A 93 -37.90 -13.44 10.12
C GLY A 93 -37.13 -13.97 8.92
N MET A 94 -36.83 -15.27 8.83
CA MET A 94 -36.12 -15.81 7.64
C MET A 94 -37.09 -16.17 6.50
N ASP A 95 -38.29 -16.67 6.82
CA ASP A 95 -39.27 -17.08 5.82
C ASP A 95 -39.91 -15.90 5.08
N THR A 96 -40.12 -14.77 5.76
CA THR A 96 -40.67 -13.56 5.14
C THR A 96 -39.72 -12.92 4.13
N ILE A 97 -38.40 -13.04 4.33
CA ILE A 97 -37.41 -12.51 3.39
C ILE A 97 -37.31 -13.40 2.14
N LYS A 98 -37.49 -14.72 2.31
CA LYS A 98 -37.48 -15.69 1.20
C LYS A 98 -38.65 -15.45 0.23
N ASP A 99 -39.85 -15.25 0.76
CA ASP A 99 -41.04 -14.97 -0.06
C ASP A 99 -40.95 -13.61 -0.76
N MET A 100 -40.32 -12.60 -0.13
CA MET A 100 -40.15 -11.28 -0.74
C MET A 100 -39.12 -11.25 -1.88
N VAL A 101 -38.13 -12.16 -1.87
CA VAL A 101 -37.10 -12.29 -2.91
C VAL A 101 -37.60 -13.11 -4.10
N SER A 102 -38.50 -14.06 -3.88
CA SER A 102 -39.07 -14.88 -4.97
C SER A 102 -40.05 -14.13 -5.88
N GLU A 103 -40.63 -13.03 -5.42
CA GLU A 103 -41.59 -12.22 -6.19
C GLU A 103 -40.94 -11.04 -6.96
N MET A 104 -39.61 -10.91 -6.94
CA MET A 104 -38.92 -9.87 -7.71
C MET A 104 -38.65 -10.33 -9.15
N PRO A 105 -39.10 -9.58 -10.19
CA PRO A 105 -38.76 -9.89 -11.57
C PRO A 105 -37.25 -9.73 -11.81
N ASN A 106 -36.62 -10.74 -12.41
CA ASN A 106 -35.16 -10.82 -12.62
C ASN A 106 -34.57 -9.62 -13.40
N GLU A 107 -35.37 -8.92 -14.21
CA GLU A 107 -34.95 -7.73 -14.97
C GLU A 107 -34.68 -6.50 -14.07
N ALA A 108 -35.24 -6.45 -12.86
CA ALA A 108 -34.98 -5.34 -11.92
C ALA A 108 -33.60 -5.42 -11.26
N LEU A 109 -33.04 -6.62 -11.09
CA LEU A 109 -31.70 -6.81 -10.54
C LEU A 109 -30.61 -6.37 -11.52
N GLU A 110 -30.80 -6.61 -12.82
CA GLU A 110 -29.83 -6.24 -13.85
C GLU A 110 -29.75 -4.72 -14.07
N TYR A 111 -30.87 -4.01 -13.92
CA TYR A 111 -30.93 -2.54 -13.99
C TYR A 111 -30.22 -1.85 -12.81
N ILE A 112 -30.38 -2.37 -11.59
CA ILE A 112 -29.73 -1.81 -10.38
C ILE A 112 -28.22 -2.02 -10.41
N PHE A 113 -27.75 -3.17 -10.91
CA PHE A 113 -26.32 -3.43 -11.11
C PHE A 113 -25.74 -2.68 -12.31
N GLY A 114 -26.51 -2.49 -13.39
CA GLY A 114 -26.11 -1.77 -14.60
C GLY A 114 -25.89 -0.27 -14.38
N ASP A 115 -26.79 0.41 -13.65
CA ASP A 115 -26.68 1.84 -13.38
C ASP A 115 -25.51 2.20 -12.44
N PHE A 116 -25.07 1.25 -11.59
CA PHE A 116 -23.91 1.46 -10.71
C PHE A 116 -22.56 1.33 -11.44
N ILE A 117 -22.51 0.56 -12.54
CA ILE A 117 -21.28 0.30 -13.31
C ILE A 117 -21.10 1.29 -14.48
N ALA A 118 -22.18 1.88 -15.01
CA ALA A 118 -22.15 2.44 -16.37
C ALA A 118 -21.82 3.93 -16.53
N LYS A 119 -21.62 4.76 -15.49
CA LYS A 119 -21.27 6.19 -15.71
C LYS A 119 -20.35 6.83 -14.66
N PRO A 120 -19.04 6.97 -14.92
CA PRO A 120 -18.27 8.09 -14.40
C PRO A 120 -18.66 9.35 -15.20
N GLN A 121 -19.33 10.30 -14.54
CA GLN A 121 -19.62 11.60 -15.15
C GLN A 121 -18.34 12.41 -15.30
N THR A 122 -17.97 12.68 -16.55
CA THR A 122 -16.92 13.60 -16.93
C THR A 122 -17.41 15.04 -16.75
N MET A 123 -16.92 15.73 -15.71
CA MET A 123 -16.99 17.19 -15.68
C MET A 123 -15.88 17.74 -16.58
N LYS A 124 -16.25 18.06 -17.82
CA LYS A 124 -15.46 18.91 -18.71
C LYS A 124 -15.27 20.28 -18.06
N ASN A 125 -14.04 20.63 -17.71
CA ASN A 125 -13.65 22.03 -17.59
C ASN A 125 -13.16 22.49 -18.96
N GLU A 126 -14.08 23.05 -19.74
CA GLU A 126 -13.75 23.89 -20.88
C GLU A 126 -13.26 25.25 -20.36
N LYS A 127 -12.01 25.58 -20.65
CA LYS A 127 -11.58 26.96 -20.88
C LYS A 127 -10.37 26.95 -21.80
N GLU A 128 -10.68 27.02 -23.08
CA GLU A 128 -9.74 27.29 -24.15
C GLU A 128 -9.34 28.77 -24.15
N ILE A 129 -8.04 29.00 -24.42
CA ILE A 129 -7.37 30.17 -25.02
C ILE A 129 -7.55 31.56 -24.41
N LEU A 130 -6.42 32.20 -24.09
CA LEU A 130 -5.94 33.45 -24.69
C LEU A 130 -4.58 33.85 -24.06
N ALA A 131 -3.52 33.84 -24.85
CA ALA A 131 -2.24 34.50 -24.56
C ALA A 131 -2.17 35.81 -25.39
N PRO A 132 -1.17 36.70 -25.25
CA PRO A 132 -0.26 37.01 -24.11
C PRO A 132 -0.28 38.53 -23.76
N GLU A 133 0.19 38.94 -22.58
CA GLU A 133 1.08 40.13 -22.41
C GLU A 133 1.48 40.40 -20.95
N THR A 134 2.80 40.53 -20.76
CA THR A 134 3.56 41.33 -19.77
C THR A 134 3.01 41.54 -18.35
N ALA A 135 3.67 40.94 -17.35
CA ALA A 135 4.40 41.63 -16.26
C ALA A 135 4.67 40.72 -15.05
N THR A 136 5.96 40.61 -14.69
CA THR A 136 6.56 40.26 -13.37
C THR A 136 6.21 38.90 -12.71
N PRO A 137 7.21 38.02 -12.44
CA PRO A 137 6.96 36.76 -11.75
C PRO A 137 7.05 36.96 -10.22
N ALA A 138 5.93 37.28 -9.59
CA ALA A 138 5.73 36.91 -8.19
C ALA A 138 5.24 35.46 -8.18
N THR A 139 6.14 34.53 -7.88
CA THR A 139 5.82 33.10 -7.76
C THR A 139 4.87 32.89 -6.59
N ALA A 140 3.57 32.97 -6.85
CA ALA A 140 2.55 32.46 -5.97
C ALA A 140 2.78 30.95 -5.85
N LYS A 141 3.38 30.55 -4.73
CA LYS A 141 3.64 29.14 -4.39
C LYS A 141 2.35 28.35 -4.58
N SER A 142 2.38 27.41 -5.53
CA SER A 142 1.31 26.46 -5.75
C SER A 142 1.04 25.72 -4.44
N LEU A 143 -0.22 25.38 -4.13
CA LEU A 143 -0.54 24.56 -2.96
C LEU A 143 0.25 23.25 -2.94
N ASN A 144 0.71 22.79 -4.11
CA ASN A 144 1.59 21.63 -4.26
C ASN A 144 2.99 21.85 -3.63
N ASP A 145 3.52 23.08 -3.62
CA ASP A 145 4.78 23.44 -2.93
C ASP A 145 4.61 23.47 -1.40
N LYS A 146 3.40 23.76 -0.89
CA LYS A 146 3.14 23.77 0.56
C LYS A 146 2.92 22.36 1.12
N LEU A 147 2.47 21.42 0.29
CA LEU A 147 2.09 20.08 0.72
C LEU A 147 3.23 19.06 0.58
N ASN A 148 4.12 19.21 -0.41
CA ASN A 148 5.32 18.37 -0.56
C ASN A 148 6.49 18.93 0.24
N LYS A 149 6.54 18.63 1.55
CA LYS A 149 7.73 18.84 2.40
C LYS A 149 8.88 17.85 2.12
N GLU A 150 8.75 17.06 1.06
CA GLU A 150 9.75 16.11 0.62
C GLU A 150 10.70 16.79 -0.37
N LEU A 151 12.01 16.60 -0.17
CA LEU A 151 13.08 17.21 -0.97
C LEU A 151 12.96 16.74 -2.42
N GLN A 152 12.25 17.49 -3.26
CA GLN A 152 12.07 17.17 -4.68
C GLN A 152 13.34 17.48 -5.48
N ILE A 153 14.27 16.53 -5.45
CA ILE A 153 15.46 16.56 -6.30
C ILE A 153 15.12 15.89 -7.63
N GLY A 154 15.26 16.64 -8.73
CA GLY A 154 15.08 16.12 -10.08
C GLY A 154 16.06 14.97 -10.39
N LEU A 155 15.66 14.05 -11.28
CA LEU A 155 16.46 12.86 -11.62
C LEU A 155 17.87 13.20 -12.11
N ASN A 156 18.00 14.24 -12.95
CA ASN A 156 19.29 14.69 -13.46
C ASN A 156 20.21 15.22 -12.35
N ASP A 157 19.64 15.94 -11.39
CA ASP A 157 20.36 16.52 -10.26
C ASP A 157 20.78 15.42 -9.28
N ARG A 158 19.89 14.45 -9.03
CA ARG A 158 20.21 13.25 -8.26
C ARG A 158 21.41 12.51 -8.85
N LEU A 159 21.40 12.24 -10.15
CA LEU A 159 22.51 11.53 -10.82
C LEU A 159 23.81 12.35 -10.77
N ALA A 160 23.71 13.66 -10.96
CA ALA A 160 24.86 14.56 -10.86
C ALA A 160 25.47 14.57 -9.44
N PHE A 161 24.64 14.68 -8.39
CA PHE A 161 25.13 14.65 -7.01
C PHE A 161 25.72 13.30 -6.64
N VAL A 162 25.07 12.20 -7.01
CA VAL A 162 25.59 10.86 -6.75
C VAL A 162 26.98 10.70 -7.37
N GLY A 163 27.16 11.08 -8.64
CA GLY A 163 28.45 10.95 -9.33
C GLY A 163 29.52 11.94 -8.85
N GLN A 164 29.15 13.19 -8.64
CA GLN A 164 30.10 14.26 -8.33
C GLN A 164 30.37 14.37 -6.83
N LEU A 165 29.35 14.36 -5.99
CA LEU A 165 29.48 14.59 -4.55
C LEU A 165 29.67 13.30 -3.75
N PHE A 166 29.05 12.18 -4.15
CA PHE A 166 29.04 10.92 -3.41
C PHE A 166 29.88 9.79 -4.06
N GLY A 167 30.72 10.13 -5.05
CA GLY A 167 31.64 9.17 -5.68
C GLY A 167 30.95 7.98 -6.39
N GLY A 168 29.69 8.14 -6.80
CA GLY A 168 28.87 7.08 -7.40
C GLY A 168 28.04 6.27 -6.40
N SER A 169 28.15 6.55 -5.10
CA SER A 169 27.40 5.85 -4.05
C SER A 169 25.97 6.37 -3.94
N MET A 170 25.02 5.64 -4.54
CA MET A 170 23.59 5.94 -4.42
C MET A 170 23.08 5.69 -2.99
N GLU A 171 23.69 4.74 -2.28
CA GLU A 171 23.33 4.40 -0.89
C GLU A 171 23.60 5.57 0.05
N ASP A 172 24.80 6.16 -0.04
CA ASP A 172 25.17 7.29 0.81
C ASP A 172 24.34 8.52 0.53
N TYR A 173 24.09 8.80 -0.76
CA TYR A 173 23.17 9.86 -1.15
C TYR A 173 21.79 9.65 -0.53
N THR A 174 21.22 8.45 -0.63
CA THR A 174 19.89 8.15 -0.09
C THR A 174 19.86 8.28 1.44
N ARG A 175 20.93 7.84 2.12
CA ARG A 175 21.11 8.00 3.57
C ARG A 175 21.15 9.46 3.97
N VAL A 176 21.93 10.28 3.28
CA VAL A 176 22.05 11.72 3.55
C VAL A 176 20.72 12.43 3.30
N ILE A 177 20.00 12.11 2.22
CA ILE A 177 18.67 12.66 1.97
C ILE A 177 17.67 12.26 3.07
N SER A 178 17.69 11.02 3.54
CA SER A 178 16.83 10.57 4.65
C SER A 178 17.11 11.35 5.94
N GLN A 179 18.38 11.60 6.25
CA GLN A 179 18.78 12.40 7.40
C GLN A 179 18.38 13.88 7.23
N LEU A 180 18.58 14.45 6.04
CA LEU A 180 18.14 15.81 5.72
C LEU A 180 16.61 15.96 5.78
N ASN A 181 15.84 14.94 5.39
CA ASN A 181 14.39 14.93 5.50
C ASN A 181 13.94 14.92 6.97
N THR A 182 14.69 14.25 7.85
CA THR A 182 14.44 14.20 9.29
C THR A 182 14.79 15.52 9.99
N ILE A 183 15.77 16.27 9.47
CA ILE A 183 16.14 17.59 9.98
C ILE A 183 15.09 18.63 9.56
N GLY A 184 14.52 19.31 10.54
CA GLY A 184 13.46 20.32 10.32
C GLY A 184 13.94 21.76 10.16
N SER A 185 15.25 22.02 10.11
CA SER A 185 15.81 23.38 10.07
C SER A 185 16.91 23.49 9.02
N GLU A 186 16.85 24.55 8.21
CA GLU A 186 17.84 24.87 7.18
C GLU A 186 19.26 24.97 7.76
N ALA A 187 19.44 25.75 8.84
CA ALA A 187 20.74 25.95 9.46
C ALA A 187 21.37 24.62 9.90
N LYS A 188 20.58 23.75 10.53
CA LYS A 188 21.03 22.41 10.94
C LYS A 188 21.35 21.50 9.75
N SER A 189 20.60 21.60 8.66
CA SER A 189 20.86 20.83 7.44
C SER A 189 22.18 21.24 6.78
N ILE A 190 22.52 22.54 6.78
CA ILE A 190 23.79 23.04 6.25
C ILE A 190 24.96 22.60 7.14
N GLU A 191 24.83 22.76 8.47
CA GLU A 191 25.85 22.30 9.43
C GLU A 191 26.11 20.79 9.33
N PHE A 192 25.05 20.01 9.13
CA PHE A 192 25.15 18.57 8.93
C PHE A 192 25.97 18.23 7.68
N ILE A 193 25.74 18.94 6.57
CA ILE A 193 26.50 18.73 5.34
C ILE A 193 27.96 19.12 5.54
N ASP A 194 28.22 20.29 6.10
CA ASP A 194 29.59 20.80 6.24
C ASP A 194 30.43 20.01 7.25
N ASN A 195 29.82 19.50 8.33
CA ASN A 195 30.56 18.79 9.38
C ASN A 195 30.59 17.26 9.19
N MET A 196 29.58 16.66 8.54
CA MET A 196 29.43 15.20 8.51
C MET A 196 29.52 14.60 7.11
N VAL A 197 29.07 15.31 6.09
CA VAL A 197 29.06 14.78 4.71
C VAL A 197 30.28 15.23 3.94
N LYS A 198 30.59 16.53 3.99
CA LYS A 198 31.68 17.16 3.25
C LYS A 198 33.05 16.55 3.58
N PRO A 199 33.40 16.27 4.85
CA PRO A 199 34.69 15.66 5.19
C PRO A 199 34.86 14.23 4.65
N GLU A 200 33.77 13.46 4.56
CA GLU A 200 33.78 12.07 4.07
C GLU A 200 34.12 11.99 2.58
N TYR A 201 33.85 13.06 1.80
CA TYR A 201 34.05 13.10 0.35
C TYR A 201 35.12 14.12 -0.07
N ASN A 202 36.25 14.15 0.65
CA ASN A 202 37.41 15.00 0.35
C ASN A 202 37.05 16.49 0.21
N ASN A 203 36.15 16.97 1.08
CA ASN A 203 35.63 18.33 1.11
C ASN A 203 35.00 18.84 -0.20
N TRP A 204 34.58 17.92 -1.09
CA TRP A 204 34.06 18.25 -2.41
C TRP A 204 34.97 19.17 -3.23
N ALA A 205 36.29 19.08 -3.00
CA ALA A 205 37.28 19.93 -3.64
C ALA A 205 37.20 19.85 -5.18
N GLY A 206 37.04 21.01 -5.82
CA GLY A 206 36.87 21.14 -7.28
C GLY A 206 35.45 20.91 -7.81
N LYS A 207 34.46 20.70 -6.92
CA LYS A 207 33.05 20.45 -7.28
C LYS A 207 32.10 21.44 -6.58
N GLU A 208 32.56 22.67 -6.40
CA GLU A 208 31.86 23.73 -5.67
C GLU A 208 30.54 24.16 -6.34
N GLU A 209 30.43 24.04 -7.67
CA GLU A 209 29.19 24.30 -8.39
C GLU A 209 28.08 23.32 -7.98
N TYR A 210 28.43 22.04 -7.84
CA TYR A 210 27.50 21.01 -7.40
C TYR A 210 27.16 21.14 -5.92
N GLU A 211 28.13 21.54 -5.08
CA GLU A 211 27.88 21.86 -3.68
C GLU A 211 26.87 23.00 -3.54
N THR A 212 27.11 24.11 -4.24
CA THR A 212 26.26 25.31 -4.17
C THR A 212 24.85 24.98 -4.62
N ARG A 213 24.72 24.21 -5.70
CA ARG A 213 23.43 23.75 -6.21
C ARG A 213 22.74 22.79 -5.24
N PHE A 214 23.47 21.87 -4.61
CA PHE A 214 22.93 20.96 -3.60
C PHE A 214 22.39 21.72 -2.39
N LYS A 215 23.17 22.69 -1.87
CA LYS A 215 22.75 23.59 -0.78
C LYS A 215 21.51 24.39 -1.17
N GLN A 216 21.46 24.98 -2.37
CA GLN A 216 20.29 25.75 -2.85
C GLN A 216 19.00 24.91 -2.89
N ILE A 217 19.08 23.64 -3.30
CA ILE A 217 17.90 22.77 -3.34
C ILE A 217 17.39 22.47 -1.92
N ILE A 218 18.31 22.31 -0.96
CA ILE A 218 17.95 22.14 0.45
C ILE A 218 17.32 23.41 1.01
N GLN A 219 17.86 24.59 0.70
CA GLN A 219 17.28 25.87 1.13
C GLN A 219 15.86 26.05 0.56
N ARG A 220 15.65 25.69 -0.71
CA ARG A 220 14.35 25.78 -1.37
C ARG A 220 13.28 24.89 -0.72
N ARG A 221 13.67 23.81 -0.03
CA ARG A 221 12.75 23.00 0.78
C ARG A 221 12.20 23.76 1.99
N PHE A 222 13.04 24.58 2.62
CA PHE A 222 12.69 25.29 3.86
C PHE A 222 12.10 26.69 3.61
N ALA A 223 12.22 27.23 2.39
CA ALA A 223 11.76 28.55 1.98
C ALA A 223 10.24 28.62 1.74
#